data_AF-W5W8Y3-F1
#
_entry.id   AF-W5W8Y3-F1
#
_cell.length_a   1.000
_cell.length_b   1.000
_cell.length_c   1.000
_cell.angle_alpha   90.00
_cell.angle_beta   90.00
_cell.angle_gamma   90.00
#
_symmetry.space_group_name_H-M   'P 1'
#
loop_
_entity.id
_entity.type
_entity.pdbx_description
1 polymer ?
#
loop_
_entity_poly.entity_id
_entity_poly.type
_entity_poly.pdbx_seq_one_letter_code
_entity_poly.pdbx_strand_id
1 'polypeptide(L)'
;MIRFPVLALKIDDTTAVWIAVGTWFGVLTLAAAAVTGFWFVRRHAARADADRKQVSVLQGQLATQQQTCEHQLRMVREQLADRKKATEGVLEVLVAHREELRGAATERRRHAAEQRVAQARRVFLFCERPSSGAKSGVVTVSVYNDSQEPIREVRLRWHSGTGPWLVRGTDIDEVRLLSADESFERARAWPGGGEVAEAGAVLEFTDVAGVRWQRREHGAPIEVAERDA
;
A
#
# COMPACT_ATOMS: atom_id res chain seq x y z
N MET A 1 -24.05 -35.50 -113.91
CA MET A 1 -24.89 -34.62 -114.74
C MET A 1 -26.31 -34.67 -114.16
N ILE A 2 -26.66 -33.73 -113.28
CA ILE A 2 -28.00 -33.59 -112.69
C ILE A 2 -28.36 -32.10 -112.80
N ARG A 3 -29.28 -31.76 -113.71
CA ARG A 3 -29.76 -30.41 -113.97
C ARG A 3 -30.91 -30.10 -113.01
N PHE A 4 -30.74 -29.12 -112.13
CA PHE A 4 -31.83 -28.56 -111.34
C PHE A 4 -32.65 -27.57 -112.18
N PRO A 5 -34.00 -27.69 -112.19
CA PRO A 5 -34.86 -26.77 -112.93
C PRO A 5 -34.95 -25.43 -112.21
N VAL A 6 -34.56 -24.37 -112.91
CA VAL A 6 -34.77 -22.97 -112.52
C VAL A 6 -36.25 -22.66 -112.74
N LEU A 7 -37.05 -22.79 -111.67
CA LEU A 7 -38.42 -22.27 -111.63
C LEU A 7 -38.36 -20.75 -111.52
N ALA A 8 -38.61 -20.07 -112.65
CA ALA A 8 -38.80 -18.63 -112.72
C ALA A 8 -40.13 -18.26 -112.04
N LEU A 9 -40.06 -17.95 -110.74
CA LEU A 9 -41.19 -17.42 -109.98
C LEU A 9 -41.49 -16.01 -110.52
N LYS A 10 -42.59 -15.88 -111.26
CA LYS A 10 -43.12 -14.59 -111.74
C LYS A 10 -43.78 -13.91 -110.55
N ILE A 11 -43.06 -12.97 -109.94
CA ILE A 11 -43.50 -12.18 -108.79
C ILE A 11 -44.51 -11.16 -109.31
N ASP A 12 -45.79 -11.30 -108.95
CA ASP A 12 -46.83 -10.32 -109.27
C ASP A 12 -46.54 -9.00 -108.55
N ASP A 13 -46.82 -7.86 -109.19
CA ASP A 13 -46.54 -6.50 -108.67
C ASP A 13 -47.09 -6.26 -107.24
N THR A 14 -48.11 -7.00 -106.82
CA THR A 14 -48.65 -6.98 -105.46
C THR A 14 -47.68 -7.56 -104.41
N THR A 15 -46.94 -8.62 -104.73
CA THR A 15 -45.96 -9.24 -103.82
C THR A 15 -44.70 -8.39 -103.63
N ALA A 16 -44.28 -7.62 -104.64
CA ALA A 16 -43.19 -6.66 -104.53
C ALA A 16 -43.52 -5.51 -103.55
N VAL A 17 -44.76 -5.01 -103.57
CA VAL A 17 -45.23 -3.99 -102.63
C VAL A 17 -45.22 -4.52 -101.19
N TRP A 18 -45.66 -5.76 -100.95
CA TRP A 18 -45.63 -6.35 -99.60
C TRP A 18 -44.21 -6.58 -99.07
N ILE A 19 -43.25 -6.95 -99.92
CA ILE A 19 -41.83 -7.07 -99.52
C ILE A 19 -41.24 -5.70 -99.16
N ALA A 20 -41.56 -4.65 -99.92
CA ALA A 20 -41.14 -3.28 -99.63
C ALA A 20 -41.75 -2.75 -98.32
N VAL A 21 -43.03 -3.00 -98.07
CA VAL A 21 -43.70 -2.63 -96.81
C VAL A 21 -43.11 -3.40 -95.63
N GLY A 22 -42.85 -4.70 -95.79
CA GLY A 22 -42.24 -5.54 -94.76
C GLY A 22 -40.80 -5.14 -94.41
N THR A 23 -40.00 -4.73 -95.41
CA THR A 23 -38.64 -4.22 -95.18
C THR A 23 -38.65 -2.86 -94.48
N TRP A 24 -39.55 -1.95 -94.83
CA TRP A 24 -39.73 -0.69 -94.09
C TRP A 24 -40.16 -0.90 -92.64
N PHE A 25 -41.09 -1.83 -92.39
CA PHE A 25 -41.47 -2.21 -91.03
C PHE A 25 -40.32 -2.86 -90.25
N GLY A 26 -39.51 -3.70 -90.91
CA GLY A 26 -38.30 -4.30 -90.33
C GLY A 26 -37.27 -3.24 -89.93
N VAL A 27 -37.03 -2.23 -90.78
CA VAL A 27 -36.10 -1.12 -90.48
C VAL A 27 -36.62 -0.25 -89.35
N LEU A 28 -37.92 0.06 -89.32
CA LEU A 28 -38.54 0.83 -88.24
C LEU A 28 -38.49 0.12 -86.89
N THR A 29 -38.73 -1.20 -86.87
CA THR A 29 -38.62 -2.00 -85.63
C THR A 29 -37.19 -2.09 -85.13
N LEU A 30 -36.20 -2.22 -86.02
CA LEU A 30 -34.77 -2.18 -85.68
C LEU A 30 -34.35 -0.80 -85.12
N ALA A 31 -34.81 0.29 -85.74
CA ALA A 31 -34.53 1.64 -85.26
C ALA A 31 -35.15 1.89 -83.87
N ALA A 32 -36.39 1.46 -83.65
CA ALA A 32 -37.05 1.56 -82.35
C ALA A 32 -36.34 0.72 -81.26
N ALA A 33 -35.87 -0.49 -81.60
CA ALA A 33 -35.08 -1.33 -80.71
C ALA A 33 -33.72 -0.69 -80.36
N ALA A 34 -33.05 -0.06 -81.33
CA ALA A 34 -31.79 0.64 -81.08
C ALA A 34 -31.97 1.85 -80.14
N VAL A 35 -33.03 2.64 -80.33
CA VAL A 35 -33.33 3.81 -79.47
C VAL A 35 -33.69 3.37 -78.05
N THR A 36 -34.54 2.35 -77.91
CA THR A 36 -34.92 1.81 -76.58
C THR A 36 -33.73 1.17 -75.86
N GLY A 37 -32.89 0.42 -76.57
CA GLY A 37 -31.64 -0.13 -76.05
C GLY A 37 -30.66 0.96 -75.59
N PHE A 38 -30.48 2.03 -76.37
CA PHE A 38 -29.66 3.17 -75.98
C PHE A 38 -30.20 3.87 -74.72
N TRP A 39 -31.52 4.09 -74.64
CA TRP A 39 -32.15 4.67 -73.46
C TRP A 39 -32.00 3.78 -72.22
N PHE A 40 -32.11 2.47 -72.39
CA PHE A 40 -31.90 1.50 -71.33
C PHE A 40 -30.46 1.52 -70.80
N VAL A 41 -29.47 1.46 -71.70
CA VAL A 41 -28.04 1.54 -71.35
C VAL A 41 -27.73 2.85 -70.64
N ARG A 42 -28.24 3.99 -71.15
CA ARG A 42 -28.05 5.30 -70.51
C ARG A 42 -28.67 5.35 -69.12
N ARG A 43 -29.86 4.76 -68.92
CA ARG A 43 -30.52 4.68 -67.61
C ARG A 43 -29.75 3.82 -66.62
N HIS A 44 -29.15 2.72 -67.08
CA HIS A 44 -28.28 1.87 -66.24
C HIS A 44 -26.94 2.53 -65.91
N ALA A 45 -26.32 3.24 -66.85
CA ALA A 45 -25.11 4.01 -66.59
C ALA A 45 -25.36 5.11 -65.54
N ALA A 46 -26.48 5.85 -65.64
CA ALA A 46 -26.84 6.87 -64.67
C ALA A 46 -27.08 6.31 -63.26
N ARG A 47 -27.63 5.09 -63.15
CA ARG A 47 -27.76 4.37 -61.86
C ARG A 47 -26.42 3.94 -61.31
N ALA A 48 -25.55 3.37 -62.14
CA ALA A 48 -24.21 2.97 -61.72
C ALA A 48 -23.38 4.17 -61.21
N ASP A 49 -23.53 5.36 -61.81
CA ASP A 49 -22.88 6.58 -61.33
C ASP A 49 -23.47 7.09 -60.01
N ALA A 50 -24.79 6.96 -59.80
CA ALA A 50 -25.42 7.27 -58.52
C ALA A 50 -24.94 6.32 -57.42
N ASP A 51 -24.88 5.03 -57.71
CA ASP A 51 -24.40 4.01 -56.77
C ASP A 51 -22.91 4.22 -56.44
N ARG A 52 -22.07 4.57 -57.43
CA ARG A 52 -20.65 4.91 -57.19
C ARG A 52 -20.49 6.12 -56.29
N LYS A 53 -21.31 7.16 -56.48
CA LYS A 53 -21.31 8.35 -55.60
C LYS A 53 -21.75 7.99 -54.18
N GLN A 54 -22.73 7.10 -54.03
CA GLN A 54 -23.17 6.66 -52.71
C GLN A 54 -22.10 5.81 -52.01
N VAL A 55 -21.42 4.93 -52.75
CA VAL A 55 -20.29 4.15 -52.23
C VAL A 55 -19.13 5.06 -51.82
N SER A 56 -18.78 6.09 -52.59
CA SER A 56 -17.70 7.01 -52.22
C SER A 56 -18.04 7.83 -50.98
N VAL A 57 -19.29 8.26 -50.81
CA VAL A 57 -19.76 8.94 -49.59
C VAL A 57 -19.68 8.01 -48.39
N LEU A 58 -20.15 6.75 -48.52
CA LEU A 58 -20.06 5.76 -47.46
C LEU A 58 -18.62 5.43 -47.09
N GLN A 59 -17.73 5.30 -48.09
CA GLN A 59 -16.30 5.10 -47.85
C GLN A 59 -15.68 6.30 -47.13
N GLY A 60 -16.06 7.53 -47.50
CA GLY A 60 -15.66 8.74 -46.79
C GLY A 60 -16.12 8.74 -45.33
N GLN A 61 -17.37 8.37 -45.07
CA GLN A 61 -17.92 8.26 -43.71
C GLN A 61 -17.18 7.20 -42.88
N LEU A 62 -16.94 6.01 -43.44
CA LEU A 62 -16.19 4.96 -42.77
C LEU A 62 -14.76 5.40 -42.44
N ALA A 63 -14.08 6.09 -43.36
CA ALA A 63 -12.74 6.63 -43.11
C ALA A 63 -12.74 7.66 -41.96
N THR A 64 -13.73 8.57 -41.92
CA THR A 64 -13.84 9.54 -40.81
C THR A 64 -14.15 8.88 -39.47
N GLN A 65 -14.97 7.83 -39.45
CA GLN A 65 -15.25 7.07 -38.23
C GLN A 65 -14.02 6.31 -37.74
N GLN A 66 -13.28 5.67 -38.65
CA GLN A 66 -12.02 5.01 -38.31
C GLN A 66 -11.01 5.99 -37.71
N GLN A 67 -10.83 7.16 -38.33
CA GLN A 67 -9.95 8.20 -37.80
C GLN A 67 -10.37 8.68 -36.41
N THR A 68 -11.68 8.84 -36.19
CA THR A 68 -12.21 9.26 -34.87
C THR A 68 -11.95 8.19 -33.81
N CYS A 69 -12.18 6.91 -34.14
CA CYS A 69 -11.89 5.80 -33.24
C CYS A 69 -10.39 5.66 -32.93
N GLU A 70 -9.52 5.82 -33.94
CA GLU A 70 -8.07 5.80 -33.75
C GLU A 70 -7.60 6.95 -32.87
N HIS A 71 -8.17 8.14 -33.07
CA HIS A 71 -7.86 9.32 -32.26
C HIS A 71 -8.29 9.13 -30.80
N GLN A 72 -9.51 8.64 -30.55
CA GLN A 72 -9.99 8.33 -29.20
C GLN A 72 -9.15 7.25 -28.52
N LEU A 73 -8.77 6.21 -29.25
CA LEU A 73 -7.91 5.14 -28.74
C LEU A 73 -6.52 5.66 -28.35
N ARG A 74 -5.96 6.58 -29.15
CA ARG A 74 -4.68 7.23 -28.83
C ARG A 74 -4.77 8.03 -27.54
N MET A 75 -5.80 8.87 -27.39
CA MET A 75 -6.00 9.65 -26.17
C MET A 75 -6.18 8.77 -24.93
N VAL A 76 -6.95 7.68 -25.02
CA VAL A 76 -7.13 6.74 -23.89
C VAL A 76 -5.80 6.06 -23.52
N ARG A 77 -4.99 5.69 -24.51
CA ARG A 77 -3.66 5.11 -24.27
C ARG A 77 -2.72 6.10 -23.57
N GLU A 78 -2.71 7.35 -24.01
CA GLU A 78 -1.93 8.42 -23.37
C GLU A 78 -2.39 8.65 -21.93
N GLN A 79 -3.70 8.79 -21.68
CA GLN A 79 -4.24 8.94 -20.33
C GLN A 79 -3.93 7.74 -19.41
N LEU A 80 -3.94 6.52 -19.95
CA LEU A 80 -3.56 5.33 -19.19
C LEU A 80 -2.07 5.32 -18.85
N ALA A 81 -1.21 5.75 -19.78
CA ALA A 81 0.23 5.88 -19.54
C ALA A 81 0.51 6.93 -18.46
N ASP A 82 -0.13 8.09 -18.54
CA ASP A 82 0.01 9.16 -17.56
C ASP A 82 -0.48 8.74 -16.18
N ARG A 83 -1.63 8.04 -16.11
CA ARG A 83 -2.14 7.50 -14.85
C ARG A 83 -1.18 6.48 -14.25
N LYS A 84 -0.63 5.56 -15.05
CA LYS A 84 0.37 4.59 -14.57
C LYS A 84 1.58 5.30 -13.97
N LYS A 85 2.14 6.28 -14.69
CA LYS A 85 3.27 7.07 -14.21
C LYS A 85 2.96 7.83 -12.93
N ALA A 86 1.77 8.43 -12.83
CA ALA A 86 1.33 9.12 -11.62
C ALA A 86 1.15 8.14 -10.45
N THR A 87 0.58 6.95 -10.69
CA THR A 87 0.44 5.92 -9.65
C THR A 87 1.79 5.36 -9.19
N GLU A 88 2.76 5.21 -10.08
CA GLU A 88 4.13 4.82 -9.74
C GLU A 88 4.78 5.86 -8.82
N GLY A 89 4.67 7.15 -9.14
CA GLY A 89 5.18 8.22 -8.27
C GLY A 89 4.52 8.26 -6.89
N VAL A 90 3.20 8.02 -6.81
CA VAL A 90 2.51 7.93 -5.51
C VAL A 90 3.00 6.73 -4.70
N LEU A 91 3.25 5.58 -5.34
CA LEU A 91 3.79 4.40 -4.65
C LEU A 91 5.19 4.66 -4.10
N GLU A 92 6.06 5.32 -4.87
CA GLU A 92 7.41 5.69 -4.43
C GLU A 92 7.37 6.58 -3.19
N VAL A 93 6.53 7.62 -3.20
CA VAL A 93 6.36 8.54 -2.06
C VAL A 93 5.82 7.80 -0.83
N LEU A 94 4.85 6.90 -1.00
CA LEU A 94 4.30 6.12 0.11
C LEU A 94 5.32 5.16 0.72
N VAL A 95 6.18 4.55 -0.10
CA VAL A 95 7.28 3.71 0.37
C VAL A 95 8.29 4.55 1.15
N ALA A 96 8.73 5.69 0.62
CA ALA A 96 9.64 6.60 1.29
C ALA A 96 9.07 7.07 2.65
N HIS A 97 7.80 7.47 2.69
CA HIS A 97 7.17 7.92 3.92
C HIS A 97 7.05 6.80 4.97
N ARG A 98 6.80 5.55 4.53
CA ARG A 98 6.79 4.39 5.43
C ARG A 98 8.16 4.17 6.07
N GLU A 99 9.24 4.37 5.32
CA GLU A 99 10.61 4.24 5.81
C GLU A 99 10.97 5.35 6.79
N GLU A 100 10.61 6.60 6.48
CA GLU A 100 10.77 7.75 7.40
C GLU A 100 10.04 7.51 8.73
N LEU A 101 8.78 7.07 8.67
CA LEU A 101 7.99 6.78 9.88
C LEU A 101 8.61 5.66 10.72
N ARG A 102 9.18 4.63 10.07
CA ARG A 102 9.92 3.57 10.76
C ARG A 102 11.17 4.11 11.44
N GLY A 103 11.95 4.94 10.73
CA GLY A 103 13.13 5.61 11.29
C GLY A 103 12.77 6.46 12.52
N ALA A 104 11.79 7.35 12.37
CA ALA A 104 11.32 8.21 13.45
C ALA A 104 10.80 7.40 14.66
N ALA A 105 10.11 6.28 14.43
CA ALA A 105 9.66 5.40 15.50
C ALA A 105 10.84 4.74 16.25
N THR A 106 11.88 4.31 15.53
CA THR A 106 13.08 3.74 16.17
C THR A 106 13.87 4.76 16.97
N GLU A 107 13.99 5.99 16.48
CA GLU A 107 14.65 7.09 17.20
C GLU A 107 13.91 7.46 18.48
N ARG A 108 12.57 7.61 18.42
CA ARG A 108 11.76 7.87 19.61
C ARG A 108 11.88 6.76 20.65
N ARG A 109 11.90 5.50 20.22
CA ARG A 109 12.13 4.36 21.14
C ARG A 109 13.49 4.43 21.80
N ARG A 110 14.53 4.79 21.06
CA ARG A 110 15.88 4.96 21.60
C ARG A 110 15.94 6.11 22.61
N HIS A 111 15.41 7.28 22.26
CA HIS A 111 15.37 8.42 23.17
C HIS A 111 14.54 8.13 24.43
N ALA A 112 13.38 7.47 24.30
CA ALA A 112 12.59 7.05 25.44
C ALA A 112 13.36 6.05 26.32
N ALA A 113 14.12 5.12 25.73
CA ALA A 113 14.97 4.20 26.50
C ALA A 113 16.10 4.94 27.23
N GLU A 114 16.77 5.89 26.56
CA GLU A 114 17.81 6.72 27.17
C GLU A 114 17.27 7.57 28.33
N GLN A 115 16.09 8.18 28.16
CA GLN A 115 15.41 8.95 29.20
C GLN A 115 15.04 8.09 30.41
N ARG A 116 14.48 6.89 30.19
CA ARG A 116 14.14 5.95 31.28
C ARG A 116 15.39 5.53 32.07
N VAL A 117 16.48 5.21 31.38
CA VAL A 117 17.76 4.89 32.04
C VAL A 117 18.27 6.10 32.84
N ALA A 118 18.17 7.31 32.29
CA ALA A 118 18.58 8.53 32.98
C ALA A 118 17.74 8.79 34.25
N GLN A 119 16.42 8.58 34.18
CA GLN A 119 15.52 8.65 35.33
C GLN A 119 15.89 7.63 36.41
N ALA A 120 16.04 6.36 36.05
CA ALA A 120 16.39 5.30 36.99
C ALA A 120 17.75 5.54 37.67
N ARG A 121 18.69 6.21 36.98
CA ARG A 121 19.99 6.59 37.55
C ARG A 121 19.89 7.64 38.66
N ARG A 122 18.81 8.43 38.69
CA ARG A 122 18.55 9.47 39.72
C ARG A 122 17.81 8.93 40.96
N VAL A 123 17.49 7.65 41.01
CA VAL A 123 16.95 7.00 42.22
C VAL A 123 18.11 6.44 43.02
N PHE A 124 18.38 6.94 44.22
CA PHE A 124 19.51 6.54 45.04
C PHE A 124 19.10 5.64 46.20
N LEU A 125 20.03 4.77 46.60
CA LEU A 125 19.90 3.85 47.72
C LEU A 125 21.18 3.95 48.56
N PHE A 126 21.04 4.33 49.83
CA PHE A 126 22.14 4.41 50.78
C PHE A 126 21.90 3.42 51.92
N CYS A 127 22.92 2.65 52.30
CA CYS A 127 22.84 1.73 53.43
C CYS A 127 23.82 2.16 54.52
N GLU A 128 23.30 2.61 55.66
CA GLU A 128 24.08 2.85 56.86
C GLU A 128 24.17 1.57 57.70
N ARG A 129 25.40 1.23 58.07
CA ARG A 129 25.73 0.01 58.82
C ARG A 129 26.53 0.38 60.07
N PRO A 130 26.38 -0.38 61.15
CA PRO A 130 27.33 -0.34 62.26
C PRO A 130 28.76 -0.64 61.76
N SER A 131 29.75 -0.14 62.50
CA SER A 131 31.17 -0.37 62.18
C SER A 131 31.51 -1.85 61.99
N SER A 132 32.47 -2.09 61.09
CA SER A 132 33.05 -3.41 60.79
C SER A 132 33.32 -4.25 62.06
N GLY A 133 32.94 -5.53 62.04
CA GLY A 133 33.14 -6.48 63.13
C GLY A 133 31.93 -6.72 64.05
N ALA A 134 30.86 -5.93 63.94
CA ALA A 134 29.62 -6.19 64.66
C ALA A 134 28.89 -7.42 64.10
N LYS A 135 28.50 -8.36 64.97
CA LYS A 135 27.66 -9.54 64.63
C LYS A 135 26.15 -9.27 64.76
N SER A 136 25.79 -8.14 65.34
CA SER A 136 24.42 -7.68 65.57
C SER A 136 24.39 -6.17 65.54
N GLY A 137 23.29 -5.58 65.11
CA GLY A 137 23.13 -4.13 65.01
C GLY A 137 21.89 -3.76 64.23
N VAL A 138 21.68 -2.47 64.01
CA VAL A 138 20.59 -1.98 63.16
C VAL A 138 21.18 -1.50 61.84
N VAL A 139 20.61 -1.96 60.74
CA VAL A 139 20.95 -1.51 59.38
C VAL A 139 19.86 -0.55 58.95
N THR A 140 20.26 0.64 58.55
CA THR A 140 19.34 1.69 58.09
C THR A 140 19.53 1.89 56.60
N VAL A 141 18.42 1.97 55.87
CA VAL A 141 18.40 2.15 54.44
C VAL A 141 17.59 3.38 54.10
N SER A 142 18.21 4.28 53.36
CA SER A 142 17.60 5.52 52.89
C SER A 142 17.49 5.48 51.37
N VAL A 143 16.26 5.68 50.87
CA VAL A 143 15.97 5.76 49.45
C VAL A 143 15.61 7.21 49.13
N TYR A 144 16.18 7.74 48.06
CA TYR A 144 15.91 9.11 47.60
C TYR A 144 15.65 9.12 46.10
N ASN A 145 14.53 9.71 45.69
CA ASN A 145 14.19 9.90 44.28
C ASN A 145 14.55 11.32 43.84
N ASP A 146 15.73 11.51 43.25
CA ASP A 146 16.14 12.79 42.67
C ASP A 146 15.57 13.00 41.26
N SER A 147 14.75 12.08 40.74
CA SER A 147 14.17 12.25 39.41
C SER A 147 12.99 13.24 39.43
N GLN A 148 12.68 13.84 38.29
CA GLN A 148 11.56 14.78 38.14
C GLN A 148 10.19 14.09 38.12
N GLU A 149 10.17 12.75 38.19
CA GLU A 149 8.97 11.95 38.04
C GLU A 149 8.81 10.99 39.24
N PRO A 150 7.58 10.66 39.62
CA PRO A 150 7.35 9.72 40.69
C PRO A 150 7.70 8.28 40.26
N ILE A 151 8.19 7.48 41.20
CA ILE A 151 8.36 6.04 41.05
C ILE A 151 7.31 5.30 41.89
N ARG A 152 6.87 4.15 41.41
CA ARG A 152 5.78 3.35 41.98
C ARG A 152 6.29 2.01 42.46
N GLU A 153 5.48 1.33 43.28
CA GLU A 153 5.73 -0.06 43.70
C GLU A 153 7.15 -0.25 44.25
N VAL A 154 7.59 0.70 45.06
CA VAL A 154 8.94 0.70 45.60
C VAL A 154 9.02 -0.40 46.66
N ARG A 155 9.89 -1.37 46.43
CA ARG A 155 10.10 -2.53 47.28
C ARG A 155 11.53 -2.58 47.74
N LEU A 156 11.72 -2.76 49.04
CA LEU A 156 13.04 -2.97 49.61
C LEU A 156 13.22 -4.43 49.97
N ARG A 157 14.21 -5.08 49.35
CA ARG A 157 14.58 -6.48 49.63
C ARG A 157 15.91 -6.54 50.34
N TRP A 158 15.85 -6.93 51.60
CA TRP A 158 17.03 -7.06 52.43
C TRP A 158 17.85 -8.30 52.03
N HIS A 159 19.19 -8.22 52.15
CA HIS A 159 20.10 -9.32 51.81
C HIS A 159 21.31 -9.41 52.75
N SER A 160 21.97 -10.58 52.75
CA SER A 160 23.21 -10.86 53.48
C SER A 160 24.27 -11.35 52.48
N GLY A 161 25.32 -10.56 52.27
CA GLY A 161 26.35 -10.89 51.29
C GLY A 161 25.76 -11.03 49.89
N THR A 162 26.03 -12.15 49.22
CA THR A 162 25.53 -12.45 47.87
C THR A 162 24.16 -13.14 47.85
N GLY A 163 23.67 -13.62 49.00
CA GLY A 163 22.42 -14.37 49.12
C GLY A 163 21.23 -13.51 49.58
N PRO A 164 19.98 -13.86 49.19
CA PRO A 164 18.80 -13.23 49.76
C PRO A 164 18.73 -13.48 51.26
N TRP A 165 18.33 -12.48 52.03
CA TRP A 165 18.06 -12.66 53.44
C TRP A 165 16.64 -13.22 53.56
N LEU A 166 16.54 -14.46 54.04
CA LEU A 166 15.28 -15.20 54.17
C LEU A 166 14.93 -15.35 55.65
N VAL A 167 14.36 -14.31 56.25
CA VAL A 167 13.77 -14.43 57.58
C VAL A 167 12.25 -14.47 57.42
N ARG A 168 11.77 -15.70 57.18
CA ARG A 168 10.34 -16.09 57.27
C ARG A 168 9.36 -15.07 56.66
N GLY A 169 9.46 -14.81 55.37
CA GLY A 169 8.37 -14.19 54.60
C GLY A 169 8.08 -12.71 54.91
N THR A 170 8.98 -12.01 55.61
CA THR A 170 8.83 -10.58 55.98
C THR A 170 9.94 -9.71 55.39
N ASP A 171 10.49 -10.10 54.24
CA ASP A 171 11.74 -9.51 53.71
C ASP A 171 11.51 -8.35 52.73
N ILE A 172 10.25 -7.94 52.55
CA ILE A 172 9.84 -6.89 51.60
C ILE A 172 9.16 -5.76 52.35
N ASP A 173 9.80 -4.60 52.40
CA ASP A 173 9.14 -3.35 52.79
C ASP A 173 8.58 -2.68 51.53
N GLU A 174 7.27 -2.48 51.47
CA GLU A 174 6.60 -1.85 50.33
C GLU A 174 6.24 -0.39 50.62
N VAL A 175 6.67 0.50 49.73
CA VAL A 175 6.22 1.90 49.64
C VAL A 175 5.56 2.07 48.28
N ARG A 176 4.25 2.37 48.27
CA ARG A 176 3.46 2.32 47.03
C ARG A 176 3.85 3.37 46.00
N LEU A 177 4.29 4.54 46.44
CA LEU A 177 4.63 5.68 45.60
C LEU A 177 5.72 6.50 46.30
N LEU A 178 6.75 6.88 45.57
CA LEU A 178 7.76 7.83 46.01
C LEU A 178 7.80 8.99 45.00
N SER A 179 7.42 10.18 45.44
CA SER A 179 7.32 11.37 44.60
C SER A 179 8.69 11.87 44.15
N ALA A 180 8.70 12.85 43.25
CA ALA A 180 9.93 13.58 42.91
C ALA A 180 10.47 14.30 44.15
N ASP A 181 11.79 14.25 44.33
CA ASP A 181 12.54 14.83 45.46
C ASP A 181 12.12 14.29 46.85
N GLU A 182 11.43 13.15 46.89
CA GLU A 182 11.00 12.50 48.13
C GLU A 182 12.02 11.44 48.58
N SER A 183 12.16 11.27 49.89
CA SER A 183 12.93 10.19 50.49
C SER A 183 12.12 9.43 51.53
N PHE A 184 12.51 8.17 51.75
CA PHE A 184 12.06 7.42 52.90
C PHE A 184 13.21 6.60 53.49
N GLU A 185 13.07 6.31 54.78
CA GLU A 185 14.05 5.55 55.54
C GLU A 185 13.39 4.29 56.13
N ARG A 186 14.12 3.18 56.15
CA ARG A 186 13.75 1.94 56.83
C ARG A 186 14.94 1.41 57.59
N ALA A 187 14.73 1.12 58.87
CA ALA A 187 15.73 0.52 59.74
C ALA A 187 15.31 -0.88 60.12
N ARG A 188 16.26 -1.81 60.16
CA ARG A 188 16.00 -3.20 60.54
C ARG A 188 17.09 -3.75 61.44
N ALA A 189 16.67 -4.44 62.49
CA ALA A 189 17.59 -5.16 63.36
C ALA A 189 18.17 -6.38 62.63
N TRP A 190 19.49 -6.49 62.65
CA TRP A 190 20.22 -7.65 62.14
C TRP A 190 20.07 -8.82 63.11
N PRO A 191 19.52 -9.96 62.67
CA PRO A 191 19.14 -11.07 63.56
C PRO A 191 20.35 -11.87 64.04
N GLY A 192 21.56 -11.54 63.59
CA GLY A 192 22.77 -12.34 63.78
C GLY A 192 22.88 -13.48 62.76
N GLY A 193 24.02 -14.18 62.76
CA GLY A 193 24.30 -15.30 61.84
C GLY A 193 25.28 -14.98 60.70
N GLY A 194 25.74 -13.73 60.60
CA GLY A 194 26.76 -13.25 59.67
C GLY A 194 27.30 -11.88 60.08
N GLU A 195 28.32 -11.38 59.38
CA GLU A 195 28.85 -10.03 59.62
C GLU A 195 27.85 -8.97 59.17
N VAL A 196 27.53 -8.01 60.04
CA VAL A 196 26.60 -6.92 59.70
C VAL A 196 27.13 -6.06 58.54
N ALA A 197 28.44 -6.07 58.31
CA ALA A 197 29.07 -5.40 57.18
C ALA A 197 28.58 -5.92 55.81
N GLU A 198 28.15 -7.18 55.74
CA GLU A 198 27.60 -7.80 54.52
C GLU A 198 26.10 -7.54 54.34
N ALA A 199 25.44 -6.97 55.34
CA ALA A 199 24.02 -6.65 55.27
C ALA A 199 23.79 -5.56 54.22
N GLY A 200 22.67 -5.64 53.51
CA GLY A 200 22.31 -4.60 52.57
C GLY A 200 20.86 -4.72 52.14
N ALA A 201 20.50 -3.87 51.19
CA ALA A 201 19.21 -3.95 50.55
C ALA A 201 19.34 -3.78 49.04
N VAL A 202 18.37 -4.37 48.35
CA VAL A 202 18.12 -4.17 46.93
C VAL A 202 16.80 -3.42 46.81
N LEU A 203 16.84 -2.30 46.11
CA LEU A 203 15.66 -1.53 45.76
C LEU A 203 15.08 -2.07 44.47
N GLU A 204 13.79 -2.38 44.45
CA GLU A 204 13.01 -2.66 43.24
C GLU A 204 11.95 -1.57 43.12
N PHE A 205 11.74 -1.01 41.93
CA PHE A 205 10.72 0.03 41.70
C PHE A 205 10.24 0.02 40.26
N THR A 206 9.08 0.62 40.02
CA THR A 206 8.48 0.78 38.70
C THR A 206 8.49 2.26 38.31
N ASP A 207 9.03 2.60 37.13
CA ASP A 207 9.02 3.98 36.63
C ASP A 207 7.63 4.39 36.11
N VAL A 208 7.48 5.64 35.64
CA VAL A 208 6.20 6.12 35.10
C VAL A 208 5.76 5.37 33.85
N ALA A 209 6.71 4.80 33.10
CA ALA A 209 6.48 4.03 31.89
C ALA A 209 6.13 2.56 32.18
N GLY A 210 6.08 2.15 33.46
CA GLY A 210 5.77 0.80 33.88
C GLY A 210 6.95 -0.16 33.84
N VAL A 211 8.18 0.31 33.61
CA VAL A 211 9.37 -0.55 33.59
C VAL A 211 9.85 -0.80 35.02
N ARG A 212 10.13 -2.07 35.31
CA ARG A 212 10.68 -2.48 36.59
C ARG A 212 12.20 -2.37 36.59
N TRP A 213 12.71 -1.69 37.60
CA TRP A 213 14.12 -1.44 37.83
C TRP A 213 14.57 -2.07 39.14
N GLN A 214 15.80 -2.55 39.17
CA GLN A 214 16.47 -3.02 40.36
C GLN A 214 17.75 -2.22 40.58
N ARG A 215 17.97 -1.74 41.81
CA ARG A 215 19.15 -0.98 42.18
C ARG A 215 19.77 -1.52 43.47
N ARG A 216 21.09 -1.66 43.44
CA ARG A 216 21.94 -1.92 44.61
C ARG A 216 22.64 -0.62 45.01
N GLU A 217 23.10 -0.54 46.25
CA GLU A 217 23.76 0.65 46.81
C GLU A 217 24.86 1.23 45.91
N HIS A 218 25.75 0.38 45.38
CA HIS A 218 26.86 0.79 44.51
C HIS A 218 26.69 0.36 43.05
N GLY A 219 25.50 -0.09 42.67
CA GLY A 219 25.23 -0.63 41.34
C GLY A 219 24.53 0.39 40.43
N ALA A 220 24.76 0.27 39.12
CA ALA A 220 23.88 0.86 38.14
C ALA A 220 22.47 0.22 38.26
N PRO A 221 21.40 0.98 37.97
CA PRO A 221 20.07 0.39 37.88
C PRO A 221 20.04 -0.64 36.74
N ILE A 222 19.41 -1.78 37.00
CA ILE A 222 19.25 -2.90 36.06
C ILE A 222 17.77 -3.03 35.76
N GLU A 223 17.41 -3.09 34.48
CA GLU A 223 16.04 -3.38 34.05
C GLU A 223 15.73 -4.84 34.35
N VAL A 224 14.66 -5.08 35.10
CA VAL A 224 14.20 -6.42 35.43
C VAL A 224 13.13 -6.80 34.43
N ALA A 225 13.47 -7.73 33.53
CA ALA A 225 12.47 -8.35 32.67
C ALA A 225 11.37 -8.96 33.54
N GLU A 226 10.12 -8.68 33.20
CA GLU A 226 8.96 -9.34 33.75
C GLU A 226 9.16 -10.85 33.57
N ARG A 227 9.51 -11.55 34.66
CA ARG A 227 9.43 -13.01 34.66
C ARG A 227 7.96 -13.32 34.53
N ASP A 228 7.57 -13.92 33.40
CA ASP A 228 6.26 -14.55 33.22
C ASP A 228 5.97 -15.39 34.48
N ALA A 229 5.02 -14.90 35.28
CA ALA A 229 4.56 -15.53 36.51
C ALA A 229 3.40 -16.47 36.20
#